data_AF-A0A1Y4W8M8-F1
#
_entry.id   AF-A0A1Y4W8M8-F1
#
_cell.length_a   1.000
_cell.length_b   1.000
_cell.length_c   1.000
_cell.angle_alpha   90.00
_cell.angle_beta   90.00
_cell.angle_gamma   90.00
#
_symmetry.space_group_name_H-M   'P 1'
#
loop_
_entity.id
_entity.type
_entity.pdbx_description
1 polymer ?
#
loop_
_entity_poly.entity_id
_entity_poly.type
_entity_poly.pdbx_seq_one_letter_code
_entity_poly.pdbx_strand_id
1 'polypeptide(L)'
;MKPFNFNEGSREQIWRTTRERARIHRWQAQGRSRVDHPAHGSVVVPHASNLAAILNAAEVWRCDWVTILDAKVWAADPSEPAAKMPLHIS
;
A
#
# COMPACT_ATOMS: atom_id res chain seq x y z
N MET A 1 20.03 28.68 -18.70
CA MET A 1 19.60 27.37 -18.17
C MET A 1 20.17 27.21 -16.77
N LYS A 2 19.34 26.83 -15.78
CA LYS A 2 19.83 26.58 -14.42
C LYS A 2 20.43 25.16 -14.36
N PRO A 3 21.60 24.95 -13.73
CA PRO A 3 22.17 23.61 -13.62
C PRO A 3 21.28 22.71 -12.76
N PHE A 4 21.15 21.45 -13.18
CA PHE A 4 20.42 20.42 -12.43
C PHE A 4 21.21 20.09 -11.16
N ASN A 5 20.63 20.32 -9.98
CA ASN A 5 21.29 20.07 -8.70
C ASN A 5 20.79 18.76 -8.10
N PHE A 6 21.66 17.75 -8.02
CA PHE A 6 21.36 16.46 -7.38
C PHE A 6 21.11 16.57 -5.87
N ASN A 7 21.40 17.73 -5.26
CA ASN A 7 21.27 17.99 -3.84
C ASN A 7 20.04 18.85 -3.47
N GLU A 8 19.10 19.04 -4.41
CA GLU A 8 17.90 19.84 -4.20
C GLU A 8 16.82 18.99 -3.46
N GLY A 9 16.94 18.95 -2.13
CA GLY A 9 16.01 18.28 -1.21
C GLY A 9 16.74 17.70 -0.01
N SER A 10 16.25 17.92 1.22
CA SER A 10 16.81 17.22 2.38
C SER A 10 16.60 15.72 2.20
N ARG A 11 17.54 14.90 2.69
CA ARG A 11 17.45 13.43 2.61
C ARG A 11 16.06 12.92 3.04
N GLU A 12 15.50 13.50 4.11
CA GLU A 12 14.17 13.21 4.62
C GLU A 12 13.04 13.50 3.63
N GLN A 13 13.12 14.61 2.88
CA GLN A 13 12.17 14.94 1.83
C GLN A 13 12.23 13.92 0.69
N ILE A 14 13.43 13.48 0.32
CA ILE A 14 13.62 12.42 -0.69
C ILE A 14 13.00 11.11 -0.21
N TRP A 15 13.21 10.71 1.06
CA TRP A 15 12.58 9.50 1.61
C TRP A 15 11.05 9.61 1.66
N ARG A 16 10.51 10.74 2.09
CA ARG A 16 9.07 10.98 2.16
C ARG A 16 8.42 10.90 0.78
N THR A 17 8.99 11.58 -0.20
CA THR A 17 8.51 11.56 -1.60
C THR A 17 8.62 10.17 -2.21
N THR A 18 9.70 9.44 -1.93
CA THR A 18 9.87 8.05 -2.40
C THR A 18 8.83 7.12 -1.79
N ARG A 19 8.58 7.21 -0.48
CA ARG A 19 7.57 6.42 0.22
C ARG A 19 6.16 6.70 -0.31
N GLU A 20 5.83 7.96 -0.57
CA GLU A 20 4.54 8.34 -1.13
C GLU A 20 4.37 7.82 -2.56
N ARG A 21 5.40 7.93 -3.41
CA ARG A 21 5.36 7.36 -4.77
C ARG A 21 5.18 5.84 -4.73
N ALA A 22 5.93 5.15 -3.86
CA ALA A 22 5.79 3.70 -3.69
C ALA A 22 4.39 3.32 -3.21
N ARG A 23 3.81 4.10 -2.30
CA ARG A 23 2.42 3.94 -1.86
C ARG A 23 1.43 4.09 -3.01
N ILE A 24 1.50 5.20 -3.75
CA ILE A 24 0.62 5.44 -4.90
C ILE A 24 0.75 4.31 -5.92
N HIS A 25 1.98 3.88 -6.24
CA HIS A 25 2.23 2.80 -7.17
C HIS A 25 1.57 1.47 -6.73
N ARG A 26 1.66 1.12 -5.43
CA ARG A 26 0.99 -0.07 -4.90
C ARG A 26 -0.54 0.01 -5.03
N TRP A 27 -1.11 1.19 -4.79
CA TRP A 27 -2.56 1.40 -4.86
C TRP A 27 -3.12 1.50 -6.29
N GLN A 28 -2.26 1.73 -7.29
CA GLN A 28 -2.61 1.76 -8.72
C GLN A 28 -2.45 0.39 -9.41
N ALA A 29 -2.06 -0.66 -8.68
CA ALA A 29 -1.92 -1.99 -9.24
C ALA A 29 -3.26 -2.51 -9.80
N GLN A 30 -3.24 -3.12 -10.99
CA GLN A 30 -4.44 -3.65 -11.65
C GLN A 30 -4.92 -4.97 -11.03
N GLY A 31 -3.98 -5.78 -10.51
CA GLY A 31 -4.28 -7.02 -9.84
C GLY A 31 -5.06 -6.79 -8.55
N ARG A 32 -5.81 -7.79 -8.11
CA ARG A 32 -6.59 -7.76 -6.88
C ARG A 32 -6.33 -9.01 -6.07
N SER A 33 -6.24 -8.85 -4.76
CA SER A 33 -6.14 -9.96 -3.82
C SER A 33 -7.02 -9.72 -2.62
N ARG A 34 -7.59 -10.79 -2.10
CA ARG A 34 -8.28 -10.78 -0.81
C ARG A 34 -7.27 -11.08 0.29
N VAL A 35 -7.24 -10.23 1.31
CA VAL A 35 -6.42 -10.40 2.50
C VAL A 35 -7.33 -10.69 3.67
N ASP A 36 -7.12 -11.83 4.32
CA ASP A 36 -7.89 -12.27 5.48
C ASP A 36 -7.01 -12.26 6.72
N HIS A 37 -7.48 -11.61 7.79
CA HIS A 37 -6.82 -11.59 9.09
C HIS A 37 -7.82 -11.82 10.22
N PRO A 38 -7.55 -12.71 11.20
CA PRO A 38 -8.51 -13.09 12.23
C PRO A 38 -9.10 -11.92 13.03
N ALA A 39 -8.30 -10.90 13.33
CA ALA A 39 -8.74 -9.74 14.13
C ALA A 39 -9.37 -8.60 13.31
N HIS A 40 -9.15 -8.56 11.99
CA HIS A 40 -9.57 -7.44 11.14
C HIS A 40 -10.60 -7.83 10.07
N GLY A 41 -10.83 -9.14 9.88
CA GLY A 41 -11.71 -9.66 8.84
C GLY A 41 -11.02 -9.76 7.48
N SER A 42 -11.81 -9.56 6.42
CA SER A 42 -11.38 -9.70 5.03
C SER A 42 -11.41 -8.35 4.31
N VAL A 43 -10.40 -8.07 3.48
CA VAL A 43 -10.37 -6.90 2.61
C VAL A 43 -9.82 -7.25 1.23
N VAL A 44 -10.46 -6.76 0.18
CA VAL A 44 -9.92 -6.84 -1.18
C VAL A 44 -9.11 -5.59 -1.46
N VAL A 45 -7.86 -5.75 -1.87
CA VAL A 45 -6.92 -4.65 -2.13
C VAL A 45 -6.23 -4.82 -3.48
N PRO A 46 -5.70 -3.73 -4.07
CA PRO A 46 -4.79 -3.83 -5.19
C PRO A 46 -3.59 -4.72 -4.86
N HIS A 47 -3.18 -5.55 -5.83
CA HIS A 47 -2.14 -6.55 -5.69
C HIS A 47 -1.14 -6.48 -6.84
N ALA A 48 0.12 -6.24 -6.48
CA ALA A 48 1.27 -6.47 -7.35
C ALA A 48 2.21 -7.57 -6.79
N SER A 49 2.09 -7.84 -5.48
CA SER A 49 2.77 -8.90 -4.74
C SER A 49 2.06 -9.13 -3.41
N ASN A 50 2.34 -10.25 -2.74
CA ASN A 50 1.73 -10.53 -1.43
C ASN A 50 2.11 -9.48 -0.38
N LEU A 51 3.36 -9.00 -0.38
CA LEU A 51 3.78 -7.92 0.52
C LEU A 51 3.03 -6.61 0.23
N ALA A 52 2.83 -6.27 -1.05
CA ALA A 52 2.07 -5.07 -1.40
C ALA A 52 0.61 -5.14 -0.91
N ALA A 53 0.00 -6.32 -0.99
CA ALA A 53 -1.34 -6.55 -0.48
C ALA A 53 -1.42 -6.43 1.05
N ILE A 54 -0.47 -7.02 1.79
CA ILE A 54 -0.41 -6.88 3.26
C ILE A 54 -0.25 -5.41 3.66
N LEU A 55 0.66 -4.67 3.00
CA LEU A 55 0.85 -3.24 3.27
C LEU A 55 -0.40 -2.42 2.93
N ASN A 56 -1.13 -2.74 1.86
CA ASN A 56 -2.39 -2.07 1.51
C ASN A 56 -3.49 -2.40 2.55
N ALA A 57 -3.58 -3.66 2.99
CA ALA A 57 -4.54 -4.08 4.01
C ALA A 57 -4.27 -3.40 5.36
N ALA A 58 -3.00 -3.32 5.78
CA ALA A 58 -2.58 -2.58 6.98
C ALA A 58 -3.03 -1.11 6.92
N GLU A 59 -2.89 -0.46 5.76
CA GLU A 59 -3.37 0.91 5.58
C GLU A 59 -4.90 1.03 5.71
N VAL A 60 -5.67 0.06 5.21
CA VAL A 60 -7.14 0.04 5.37
C VAL A 60 -7.53 -0.16 6.83
N TRP A 61 -6.86 -1.09 7.51
CA TRP A 61 -7.12 -1.41 8.92
C TRP A 61 -6.48 -0.41 9.90
N ARG A 62 -5.69 0.54 9.39
CA ARG A 62 -4.98 1.56 10.19
C ARG A 62 -4.07 0.93 11.26
N CYS A 63 -3.40 -0.16 10.91
CA CYS A 63 -2.43 -0.84 11.78
C CYS A 63 -1.03 -0.86 11.15
N ASP A 64 -0.03 -1.23 11.94
CA ASP A 64 1.30 -1.52 11.41
C ASP A 64 1.28 -2.88 10.71
N TRP A 65 1.85 -2.97 9.52
CA TRP A 65 1.86 -4.20 8.74
C TRP A 65 2.59 -5.35 9.45
N VAL A 66 3.51 -5.03 10.36
CA VAL A 66 4.23 -6.01 11.19
C VAL A 66 3.28 -6.72 12.17
N THR A 67 2.13 -6.13 12.52
CA THR A 67 1.17 -6.74 13.44
C THR A 67 0.19 -7.72 12.76
N ILE A 68 0.29 -7.88 11.43
CA ILE A 68 -0.62 -8.73 10.63
C ILE A 68 0.15 -9.71 9.72
N LEU A 69 1.33 -10.16 10.15
CA LEU A 69 2.18 -11.06 9.36
C LEU A 69 1.55 -12.45 9.14
N ASP A 70 0.57 -12.82 9.94
CA ASP A 70 -0.24 -14.03 9.83
C ASP A 70 -1.45 -13.88 8.88
N ALA A 71 -1.63 -12.69 8.28
CA ALA A 71 -2.66 -12.47 7.28
C ALA A 71 -2.44 -13.36 6.05
N LYS A 72 -3.53 -13.96 5.57
CA LYS A 72 -3.52 -14.82 4.38
C LYS A 72 -3.91 -14.01 3.15
N VAL A 73 -3.18 -14.21 2.06
CA VAL A 73 -3.42 -13.54 0.78
C VAL A 73 -3.95 -14.55 -0.22
N TRP A 74 -5.12 -14.27 -0.78
CA TRP A 74 -5.81 -15.11 -1.75
C TRP A 74 -6.05 -14.35 -3.05
N ALA A 75 -6.26 -15.10 -4.13
CA ALA A 75 -6.82 -14.52 -5.35
C ALA A 75 -8.21 -13.93 -5.03
N ALA A 76 -8.44 -12.67 -5.39
CA ALA A 76 -9.77 -12.07 -5.29
C ALA A 76 -10.64 -12.53 -6.46
N ASP A 77 -11.95 -12.60 -6.25
CA ASP A 77 -12.88 -12.72 -7.36
C ASP A 77 -12.78 -11.46 -8.24
N PRO A 78 -12.74 -11.58 -9.59
CA PRO A 78 -12.66 -10.42 -10.48
C PRO A 78 -13.82 -9.41 -10.33
N SER A 79 -14.96 -9.85 -9.80
CA SER A 79 -16.15 -9.02 -9.55
C SER A 79 -16.09 -8.26 -8.22
N GLU A 80 -15.23 -8.66 -7.28
CA GLU A 80 -15.10 -7.99 -5.99
C GLU A 80 -14.37 -6.64 -6.13
N PRO A 81 -14.99 -5.52 -5.72
CA PRO A 81 -14.34 -4.22 -5.81
C PRO A 81 -13.20 -4.12 -4.78
N ALA A 82 -12.06 -3.62 -5.23
CA ALA A 82 -10.95 -3.31 -4.33
C ALA A 82 -11.29 -2.10 -3.44
N ALA A 83 -10.76 -2.12 -2.22
CA ALA A 83 -10.84 -1.01 -1.29
C ALA A 83 -10.29 0.29 -1.92
N LYS A 84 -10.87 1.42 -1.54
CA LYS A 84 -10.35 2.74 -1.94
C LYS A 84 -9.13 3.08 -1.11
N MET A 85 -8.13 3.69 -1.75
CA MET A 85 -6.91 4.15 -1.08
C MET A 85 -7.28 5.07 0.11
N PRO A 86 -6.91 4.72 1.35
CA PRO A 86 -7.20 5.54 2.51
C PRO A 86 -6.52 6.90 2.40
N LEU A 87 -7.20 7.98 2.77
CA LEU A 87 -6.58 9.30 2.89
C LEU A 87 -5.69 9.31 4.15
N HIS A 88 -4.50 9.91 4.06
CA HIS A 88 -3.75 10.29 5.25
C HIS A 88 -4.51 11.45 5.90
N ILE A 89 -5.13 11.19 7.04
CA ILE A 89 -5.55 12.27 7.94
C ILE A 89 -4.32 12.51 8.79
N SER A 90 -3.60 13.58 8.48
CA SER A 90 -2.43 14.06 9.24
C SER A 90 -2.79 14.44 10.66
#